data_AF-A0A1B0D7P3-F1
#
_entry.id   AF-A0A1B0D7P3-F1
#
_cell.length_a   1.000
_cell.length_b   1.000
_cell.length_c   1.000
_cell.angle_alpha   90.00
_cell.angle_beta   90.00
_cell.angle_gamma   90.00
#
_symmetry.space_group_name_H-M   'P 1'
#
loop_
_entity.id
_entity.type
_entity.pdbx_description
1 polymer ?
#
loop_
_entity_poly.entity_id
_entity_poly.type
_entity_poly.pdbx_seq_one_letter_code
_entity_poly.pdbx_strand_id
1 'polypeptide(L)'
;MESGSELSKTVATFILQKILLDDSGLSYICQTYDRFSHVAIILGKMVISLAKEPSARLLKHVVRCYLRLTDNPRACEALRQCLPDQLRDATFAECLREDKSTKHWLSILLKNLEPGASAPQDPRQMGISPLNA
;
A
#
# COMPACT_ATOMS: atom_id res chain seq x y z
N MET A 1 7.08 12.10 11.50
CA MET A 1 6.29 10.86 11.32
C MET A 1 6.82 9.74 12.21
N GLU A 2 8.14 9.54 12.32
CA GLU A 2 8.74 8.53 13.19
C GLU A 2 8.73 8.90 14.69
N SER A 3 8.96 10.18 15.02
CA SER A 3 8.95 10.72 16.39
C SER A 3 8.06 11.96 16.48
N GLY A 4 7.37 12.16 17.61
CA GLY A 4 6.49 13.30 17.87
C GLY A 4 5.15 12.93 18.53
N SER A 5 4.37 13.94 18.95
CA SER A 5 3.01 13.75 19.49
C SER A 5 2.07 13.19 18.42
N GLU A 6 0.97 12.54 18.84
CA GLU A 6 -0.06 12.01 17.93
C GLU A 6 -0.52 13.05 16.89
N LEU A 7 -0.69 14.30 17.33
CA LEU A 7 -1.08 15.41 16.47
C LEU A 7 -0.02 15.70 15.40
N SER A 8 1.27 15.75 15.78
CA SER A 8 2.37 15.95 14.83
C SER A 8 2.51 14.79 13.84
N LYS A 9 2.30 13.54 14.29
CA LYS A 9 2.27 12.36 13.41
C LYS A 9 1.11 12.45 12.42
N THR A 10 -0.06 12.85 12.88
CA THR A 10 -1.27 13.00 12.05
C THR A 10 -1.08 14.08 11.00
N VAL A 11 -0.62 15.28 11.39
CA VAL A 11 -0.37 16.38 10.46
C VAL A 11 0.70 16.02 9.44
N ALA A 12 1.81 15.41 9.86
CA ALA A 12 2.87 15.01 8.94
C ALA A 12 2.39 13.93 7.94
N THR A 13 1.56 12.99 8.39
CA THR A 13 0.97 11.96 7.52
C THR A 13 -0.03 12.57 6.54
N PHE A 14 -0.79 13.57 6.97
CA PHE A 14 -1.70 14.31 6.11
C PHE A 14 -0.95 15.09 5.02
N ILE A 15 0.19 15.71 5.34
CA ILE A 15 1.05 16.38 4.37
C ILE A 15 1.60 15.37 3.35
N LEU A 16 2.13 14.23 3.82
CA LEU A 16 2.60 13.16 2.94
C LEU A 16 1.47 12.64 2.02
N GLN A 17 0.28 12.45 2.58
CA GLN A 17 -0.89 12.05 1.79
C GLN A 17 -1.19 13.06 0.68
N LYS A 18 -1.15 14.37 0.99
CA LYS A 18 -1.36 15.42 -0.02
C LYS A 18 -0.31 15.39 -1.13
N ILE A 19 0.95 15.11 -0.79
CA ILE A 19 2.03 14.92 -1.76
C ILE A 19 1.76 13.69 -2.64
N LEU A 20 1.39 12.54 -2.04
CA LEU A 20 1.11 11.32 -2.78
C LEU A 20 -0.14 11.42 -3.67
N LEU A 21 -1.14 12.21 -3.25
CA LEU A 21 -2.34 12.45 -4.06
C LEU A 21 -2.04 13.29 -5.32
N ASP A 22 -0.95 14.03 -5.33
CA ASP A 22 -0.45 14.70 -6.53
C ASP A 22 0.37 13.72 -7.40
N ASP A 23 0.12 13.69 -8.71
CA ASP A 23 0.84 12.79 -9.63
C ASP A 23 2.34 13.07 -9.68
N SER A 24 2.76 14.34 -9.58
CA SER A 24 4.18 14.72 -9.55
C SER A 24 4.83 14.26 -8.26
N GLY A 25 4.12 14.40 -7.13
CA GLY A 25 4.58 13.92 -5.83
C GLY A 25 4.71 12.39 -5.75
N LEU A 26 3.72 11.65 -6.26
CA LEU A 26 3.80 10.19 -6.37
C LEU A 26 4.99 9.75 -7.24
N SER A 27 5.15 10.38 -8.41
CA SER A 27 6.26 10.11 -9.32
C SER A 27 7.61 10.36 -8.65
N TYR A 28 7.76 11.48 -7.94
CA TYR A 28 8.99 11.83 -7.22
C TYR A 28 9.36 10.81 -6.11
N ILE A 29 8.36 10.35 -5.34
CA ILE A 29 8.56 9.37 -4.27
C ILE A 29 8.92 7.99 -4.86
N CYS A 30 8.25 7.58 -5.94
CA CYS A 30 8.51 6.29 -6.59
C CYS A 30 9.67 6.34 -7.60
N GLN A 31 10.34 7.49 -7.75
CA GLN A 31 11.43 7.68 -8.72
C GLN A 31 12.64 6.80 -8.38
N THR A 32 12.97 6.68 -7.10
CA THR A 32 14.09 5.87 -6.61
C THR A 32 13.63 4.92 -5.52
N TYR A 33 14.30 3.76 -5.45
CA TYR A 33 14.00 2.76 -4.42
C TYR A 33 14.20 3.32 -3.01
N ASP A 34 15.23 4.14 -2.79
CA ASP A 34 15.55 4.72 -1.48
C ASP A 34 14.42 5.59 -0.94
N ARG A 35 13.87 6.48 -1.78
CA ARG A 35 12.75 7.36 -1.40
C ARG A 35 11.49 6.56 -1.08
N PHE A 36 11.14 5.60 -1.94
CA PHE A 36 10.00 4.72 -1.71
C PHE A 36 10.18 3.91 -0.43
N SER A 37 11.34 3.27 -0.25
CA SER A 37 11.65 2.42 0.90
C SER A 37 11.52 3.20 2.20
N HIS A 38 12.07 4.41 2.25
CA HIS A 38 11.96 5.25 3.43
C HIS A 38 10.49 5.59 3.78
N VAL A 39 9.68 5.92 2.78
CA VAL A 39 8.24 6.16 2.98
C VAL A 39 7.51 4.90 3.44
N ALA A 40 7.78 3.75 2.81
CA ALA A 40 7.16 2.47 3.16
C ALA A 40 7.49 2.03 4.59
N ILE A 41 8.76 2.20 5.02
CA ILE A 41 9.22 1.90 6.38
C ILE A 41 8.47 2.76 7.41
N ILE A 42 8.36 4.07 7.15
CA ILE A 42 7.67 5.00 8.06
C ILE A 42 6.19 4.62 8.18
N LEU A 43 5.51 4.36 7.05
CA LEU A 43 4.12 3.91 7.07
C LEU A 43 3.96 2.58 7.82
N GLY A 44 4.89 1.65 7.65
CA GLY A 44 4.88 0.37 8.38
C GLY A 44 4.99 0.55 9.89
N LYS A 45 5.92 1.40 10.35
CA LYS A 45 6.04 1.76 11.78
C LYS A 45 4.75 2.37 12.33
N MET A 46 4.07 3.20 11.53
CA MET A 46 2.79 3.78 11.91
C MET A 46 1.70 2.72 12.06
N VAL A 47 1.62 1.75 11.15
CA VAL A 47 0.67 0.63 11.26
C VAL A 47 0.91 -0.16 12.55
N ILE A 48 2.16 -0.48 12.87
CA ILE A 48 2.51 -1.19 14.11
C ILE A 48 2.11 -0.37 15.35
N SER A 49 2.29 0.95 15.32
CA SER A 49 1.85 1.85 16.39
C SER A 49 0.33 1.86 16.52
N LEU A 50 -0.40 1.88 15.40
CA LEU A 50 -1.86 1.88 15.37
C LEU A 50 -2.47 0.58 15.89
N ALA A 51 -1.77 -0.55 15.74
CA ALA A 51 -2.21 -1.82 16.30
C ALA A 51 -2.20 -1.81 17.84
N LYS A 52 -1.34 -0.98 18.45
CA LYS A 52 -1.26 -0.81 19.92
C LYS A 52 -2.20 0.28 20.42
N GLU A 53 -2.23 1.41 19.71
CA GLU A 53 -3.04 2.58 20.04
C GLU A 53 -3.93 2.93 18.83
N PRO A 54 -5.16 2.40 18.78
CA PRO A 54 -6.02 2.52 17.61
C PRO A 54 -6.49 3.96 17.38
N SER A 55 -6.26 4.47 16.18
CA SER A 55 -6.75 5.78 15.74
C SER A 55 -7.35 5.70 14.33
N ALA A 56 -8.68 5.79 14.24
CA ALA A 56 -9.41 5.67 12.98
C ALA A 56 -9.02 6.77 11.97
N ARG A 57 -8.80 8.00 12.45
CA ARG A 57 -8.39 9.14 11.60
C ARG A 57 -7.04 8.88 10.96
N LEU A 58 -6.06 8.43 11.75
CA LEU A 58 -4.71 8.20 11.26
C LEU A 58 -4.67 6.96 10.33
N LEU A 59 -5.36 5.89 10.70
CA LEU A 59 -5.49 4.68 9.87
C LEU A 59 -6.03 5.02 8.48
N LYS A 60 -7.06 5.87 8.40
CA LYS A 60 -7.63 6.34 7.13
C LYS A 60 -6.59 6.98 6.21
N HIS A 61 -5.72 7.83 6.77
CA HIS A 61 -4.65 8.47 5.99
C HIS A 61 -3.59 7.46 5.55
N VAL A 62 -3.18 6.56 6.45
CA VAL A 62 -2.19 5.51 6.16
C VAL A 62 -2.66 4.57 5.05
N VAL A 63 -3.89 4.05 5.14
CA VAL A 63 -4.49 3.18 4.11
C VAL A 63 -4.53 3.90 2.76
N ARG A 64 -4.89 5.19 2.75
CA ARG A 64 -4.97 5.96 1.50
C ARG A 64 -3.60 6.25 0.90
N CYS A 65 -2.55 6.42 1.70
CA CYS A 65 -1.18 6.50 1.22
C CYS A 65 -0.74 5.19 0.54
N TYR A 66 -0.98 4.04 1.20
CA TYR A 66 -0.67 2.73 0.61
C TYR A 66 -1.43 2.48 -0.70
N LEU A 67 -2.73 2.77 -0.73
CA LEU A 67 -3.53 2.63 -1.94
C LEU A 67 -2.95 3.46 -3.09
N ARG A 68 -2.59 4.72 -2.83
CA ARG A 68 -2.00 5.59 -3.86
C ARG A 68 -0.62 5.12 -4.33
N LEU A 69 0.18 4.51 -3.45
CA LEU A 69 1.44 3.89 -3.83
C LEU A 69 1.23 2.72 -4.80
N THR A 70 0.10 1.99 -4.73
CA THR A 70 -0.19 0.90 -5.70
C THR A 70 -0.46 1.38 -7.12
N ASP A 71 -0.73 2.67 -7.34
CA ASP A 71 -0.90 3.23 -8.68
C ASP A 71 0.43 3.25 -9.46
N ASN A 72 1.58 3.13 -8.77
CA ASN A 72 2.87 2.91 -9.41
C ASN A 72 3.18 1.40 -9.45
N PRO A 73 3.43 0.80 -10.62
CA PRO A 73 3.62 -0.64 -10.74
C PRO A 73 4.86 -1.15 -9.99
N ARG A 74 5.93 -0.36 -9.91
CA ARG A 74 7.16 -0.74 -9.19
C ARG A 74 6.93 -0.73 -7.67
N ALA A 75 6.25 0.30 -7.17
CA ALA A 75 5.90 0.39 -5.77
C ALA A 75 4.88 -0.70 -5.38
N CYS A 76 3.92 -1.00 -6.26
CA CYS A 76 2.96 -2.09 -6.08
C CYS A 76 3.68 -3.44 -5.86
N GLU A 77 4.64 -3.78 -6.73
CA GLU A 77 5.43 -5.02 -6.59
C GLU A 77 6.21 -5.07 -5.26
N ALA A 78 6.84 -3.96 -4.89
CA ALA A 78 7.57 -3.88 -3.62
C ALA A 78 6.63 -4.00 -2.41
N LEU A 79 5.45 -3.37 -2.47
CA LEU A 79 4.43 -3.44 -1.41
C LEU A 79 3.90 -4.85 -1.21
N ARG A 80 3.89 -5.72 -2.23
CA ARG A 80 3.53 -7.15 -2.03
C ARG A 80 4.44 -7.82 -1.00
N GLN A 81 5.71 -7.43 -0.96
CA GLN A 81 6.71 -8.02 -0.06
C GLN A 81 6.79 -7.29 1.29
N CYS A 82 6.45 -6.00 1.36
CA CYS A 82 6.67 -5.18 2.56
C CYS A 82 5.39 -4.62 3.23
N LEU A 83 4.19 -4.98 2.76
CA LEU A 83 2.95 -4.58 3.44
C LEU A 83 2.87 -5.23 4.84
N PRO A 84 2.61 -4.45 5.91
CA PRO A 84 2.45 -4.99 7.26
C PRO A 84 1.29 -5.98 7.38
N ASP A 85 1.49 -7.07 8.12
CA ASP A 85 0.47 -8.12 8.31
C ASP A 85 -0.80 -7.61 8.99
N GLN A 86 -0.70 -6.57 9.82
CA GLN A 86 -1.86 -5.96 10.50
C GLN A 86 -2.86 -5.32 9.52
N LEU A 87 -2.43 -4.99 8.29
CA LEU A 87 -3.33 -4.53 7.22
C LEU A 87 -3.93 -5.69 6.42
N ARG A 88 -3.38 -6.90 6.55
CA ARG A 88 -3.88 -8.12 5.89
C ARG A 88 -4.81 -8.93 6.78
N ASP A 89 -4.62 -8.85 8.09
CA ASP A 89 -5.41 -9.56 9.08
C ASP A 89 -6.62 -8.74 9.59
N ALA A 90 -7.24 -9.22 10.66
CA ALA A 90 -8.40 -8.59 11.28
C ALA A 90 -8.05 -7.55 12.37
N THR A 91 -6.78 -7.14 12.51
CA THR A 91 -6.31 -6.22 13.58
C THR A 91 -7.12 -4.93 13.63
N PHE A 92 -7.43 -4.35 12.47
CA PHE A 92 -8.18 -3.09 12.39
C PHE A 92 -9.69 -3.25 12.16
N ALA A 93 -10.24 -4.46 12.28
CA ALA A 93 -11.65 -4.72 11.96
C ALA A 93 -12.61 -3.83 12.77
N GLU A 94 -12.33 -3.64 14.07
CA GLU A 94 -13.14 -2.79 14.95
C GLU A 94 -13.00 -1.30 14.60
N CYS A 95 -11.79 -0.82 14.30
CA CYS A 95 -11.57 0.56 13.87
C CYS A 95 -12.25 0.89 12.53
N LEU A 96 -12.37 -0.10 11.65
CA LEU A 96 -12.94 0.05 10.31
C LEU A 96 -14.43 -0.23 10.26
N ARG A 97 -15.06 -0.61 11.39
CA ARG A 97 -16.49 -0.97 11.45
C ARG A 97 -17.39 0.17 10.98
N GLU A 98 -17.08 1.40 11.38
CA GLU A 98 -17.90 2.58 11.07
C GLU A 98 -17.40 3.36 9.83
N ASP A 99 -16.11 3.24 9.47
CA ASP A 99 -15.55 3.94 8.29
C ASP A 99 -15.57 3.03 7.04
N LYS A 100 -16.74 3.00 6.39
CA LYS A 100 -16.97 2.22 5.16
C LYS A 100 -16.00 2.58 4.02
N SER A 101 -15.57 3.85 3.95
CA SER A 101 -14.66 4.32 2.89
C SER A 101 -13.28 3.70 3.05
N THR A 102 -12.74 3.70 4.26
CA THR A 102 -11.42 3.14 4.56
C THR A 102 -11.42 1.63 4.40
N LYS A 103 -12.50 0.96 4.81
CA LYS A 103 -12.70 -0.47 4.56
C LYS A 103 -12.68 -0.79 3.06
N HIS A 104 -13.36 0.02 2.24
CA HIS A 104 -13.35 -0.13 0.79
C HIS A 104 -11.95 0.09 0.19
N TRP A 105 -11.24 1.13 0.61
CA TRP A 105 -9.87 1.39 0.16
C TRP A 105 -8.89 0.28 0.52
N LEU A 106 -9.02 -0.29 1.72
CA LEU A 106 -8.21 -1.43 2.15
C LEU A 106 -8.48 -2.65 1.26
N SER A 107 -9.74 -2.91 0.92
CA SER A 107 -10.09 -4.01 0.01
C SER A 107 -9.50 -3.81 -1.39
N ILE A 108 -9.52 -2.60 -1.94
CA ILE A 108 -8.88 -2.29 -3.24
C ILE A 108 -7.36 -2.45 -3.14
N LEU A 109 -6.74 -1.95 -2.05
CA LEU A 109 -5.31 -2.10 -1.81
C LEU A 109 -4.90 -3.57 -1.83
N LEU A 110 -5.60 -4.43 -1.08
CA LEU A 110 -5.31 -5.86 -1.05
C LEU A 110 -5.49 -6.50 -2.43
N LYS A 111 -6.57 -6.16 -3.15
CA LYS A 111 -6.81 -6.64 -4.51
C LYS A 111 -5.71 -6.24 -5.50
N ASN A 112 -5.20 -5.02 -5.43
CA ASN A 112 -4.10 -4.56 -6.29
C ASN A 112 -2.81 -5.36 -6.03
N LEU A 113 -2.64 -5.84 -4.81
CA LEU A 113 -1.48 -6.62 -4.37
C LEU A 113 -1.62 -8.12 -4.63
N GLU A 114 -2.80 -8.62 -5.01
CA GLU A 114 -2.97 -10.02 -5.37
C GLU A 114 -2.12 -10.37 -6.61
N PRO A 115 -1.34 -11.46 -6.58
CA PRO A 115 -0.57 -11.92 -7.71
C PRO A 115 -1.52 -12.50 -8.78
N GLY A 116 -1.97 -11.66 -9.71
CA GLY A 116 -2.87 -12.07 -10.78
C GLY A 116 -3.53 -10.96 -11.60
N ALA A 117 -3.48 -9.70 -11.16
CA ALA A 117 -4.12 -8.59 -11.89
C ALA A 117 -3.37 -8.11 -13.14
N SER A 118 -2.15 -8.59 -13.39
CA SER A 118 -1.37 -8.25 -14.59
C SER A 118 -0.30 -9.30 -14.88
N ALA A 119 -0.72 -10.45 -15.38
CA ALA A 119 0.13 -11.26 -16.26
C ALA A 119 -0.61 -11.37 -17.60
N PRO A 120 -0.07 -10.84 -18.71
CA PRO A 120 -0.37 -11.42 -20.00
C PRO A 120 0.19 -12.84 -19.93
N GLN A 121 -0.69 -13.85 -19.88
CA GLN A 121 -0.29 -15.20 -20.24
C GLN A 121 0.21 -15.13 -21.69
N ASP A 122 1.52 -15.22 -21.88
CA ASP A 122 2.10 -15.34 -23.22
C ASP A 122 1.59 -16.66 -23.85
N PRO A 123 0.83 -16.63 -24.96
CA PRO A 123 0.29 -17.84 -25.55
C PRO A 123 1.32 -18.68 -26.34
N ARG A 124 2.63 -18.37 -26.29
CA ARG A 124 3.60 -18.98 -27.20
C ARG A 124 4.24 -20.28 -26.70
N GLN A 125 3.76 -20.86 -25.61
CA GLN A 125 4.05 -22.27 -25.27
C GLN A 125 2.91 -23.19 -25.73
N MET A 126 2.53 -23.11 -27.00
CA MET A 126 1.77 -24.16 -27.65
C MET A 126 2.75 -25.21 -28.16
N GLY A 127 2.58 -26.43 -27.68
CA GLY A 127 3.48 -27.55 -27.85
C GLY A 127 3.92 -27.79 -29.30
N ILE A 128 5.23 -27.92 -29.46
CA ILE A 128 5.85 -28.45 -30.66
C ILE A 128 5.65 -29.96 -30.60
N SER A 129 4.64 -30.48 -31.29
CA SER A 129 4.52 -31.93 -31.52
C SER A 129 5.61 -32.37 -32.51
N PRO A 130 6.41 -33.42 -32.23
CA PRO A 130 7.30 -33.98 -33.23
C PRO A 130 6.47 -34.70 -34.29
N LEU A 131 6.59 -34.26 -35.55
CA LEU A 131 6.11 -34.98 -36.72
C LEU A 131 7.01 -36.20 -36.92
N ASN A 132 6.43 -37.38 -36.73
CA ASN A 132 7.02 -38.67 -37.07
C ASN A 132 6.79 -38.90 -38.58
N ALA A 133 7.88 -38.95 -39.35
CA ALA A 133 7.94 -39.47 -40.72
C ALA A 133 9.27 -40.20 -40.89
#